data_AF-A0AAW5ELB6-F1
#
_entry.id   AF-A0AAW5ELB6-F1
#
_cell.length_a   1.000
_cell.length_b   1.000
_cell.length_c   1.000
_cell.angle_alpha   90.00
_cell.angle_beta   90.00
_cell.angle_gamma   90.00
#
_symmetry.space_group_name_H-M   'P 1'
#
loop_
_entity.id
_entity.type
_entity.pdbx_description
1 polymer ?
#
loop_
_entity_poly.entity_id
_entity_poly.type
_entity_poly.pdbx_seq_one_letter_code
_entity_poly.pdbx_strand_id
1 'polypeptide(L)'
;TSSSFLPYTLLAKTEQNSYEDIVEGAAKSKYYKVTMVDIDELESPMPKDGVEGKTLGIPSSPSIILAQSTSDGIDLEWVDNDSRAVEYEVRRYGGDQNAIFKGVKEKRLKDIKALPGVEYSYEVIA
;
A
#
# COMPACT_ATOMS: atom_id res chain seq x y z
N THR A 1 24.35 -1.37 -29.13
CA THR A 1 25.17 -2.36 -28.39
C THR A 1 24.79 -2.26 -26.94
N SER A 2 24.01 -3.22 -26.43
CA SER A 2 23.65 -3.26 -25.02
C SER A 2 24.87 -3.74 -24.24
N SER A 3 25.58 -2.81 -23.58
CA SER A 3 26.76 -3.13 -22.79
C SER A 3 26.33 -3.64 -21.42
N SER A 4 26.45 -4.95 -21.22
CA SER A 4 26.17 -5.65 -19.97
C SER A 4 27.27 -5.42 -18.90
N PHE A 5 27.70 -4.17 -18.68
CA PHE A 5 28.90 -3.88 -17.88
C PHE A 5 28.85 -2.64 -16.96
N LEU A 6 27.67 -2.11 -16.62
CA LEU A 6 27.57 -1.12 -15.55
C LEU A 6 26.51 -1.53 -14.53
N PRO A 7 26.86 -1.78 -13.25
CA PRO A 7 25.90 -2.21 -12.23
C PRO A 7 24.93 -1.11 -11.79
N TYR A 8 25.07 0.12 -12.31
CA TYR A 8 24.22 1.27 -11.98
C TYR A 8 23.81 2.02 -13.25
N THR A 9 22.60 2.56 -13.24
CA THR A 9 22.07 3.44 -14.30
C THR A 9 22.05 4.87 -13.77
N LEU A 10 22.56 5.83 -14.54
CA LEU A 10 22.45 7.24 -14.21
C LEU A 10 20.97 7.65 -14.22
N LEU A 11 20.45 8.09 -13.08
CA LEU A 11 19.05 8.52 -12.94
C LEU A 11 18.89 10.02 -13.20
N ALA A 12 19.77 10.85 -12.63
CA ALA A 12 19.72 12.30 -12.76
C ALA A 12 21.08 12.96 -12.49
N LYS A 13 21.25 14.17 -13.02
CA LYS A 13 22.27 15.15 -12.63
C LYS A 13 21.52 16.42 -12.20
N THR A 14 21.84 16.94 -11.03
CA THR A 14 21.11 18.07 -10.42
C THR A 14 22.10 19.00 -9.71
N GLU A 15 21.78 20.30 -9.70
CA GLU A 15 22.49 21.30 -8.90
C GLU A 15 21.96 21.39 -7.46
N GLN A 16 20.85 20.69 -7.17
CA GLN A 16 20.26 20.62 -5.84
C GLN A 16 20.88 19.48 -5.04
N ASN A 17 20.92 19.62 -3.71
CA ASN A 17 21.34 18.54 -2.80
C ASN A 17 20.25 17.48 -2.58
N SER A 18 19.29 17.37 -3.50
CA SER A 18 18.17 16.44 -3.42
C SER A 18 17.72 16.02 -4.82
N TYR A 19 17.18 14.81 -4.88
CA TYR A 19 16.54 14.24 -6.06
C TYR A 19 15.44 13.28 -5.59
N GLU A 20 14.29 13.30 -6.25
CA GLU A 20 13.17 12.40 -6.00
C GLU A 20 13.09 11.36 -7.12
N ASP A 21 13.34 10.09 -6.80
CA ASP A 21 13.10 8.97 -7.72
C ASP A 21 11.68 8.43 -7.54
N ILE A 22 10.85 8.55 -8.58
CA ILE A 22 9.50 8.00 -8.58
C ILE A 22 9.58 6.52 -8.90
N VAL A 23 9.34 5.68 -7.90
CA VAL A 23 9.38 4.22 -8.01
C VAL A 23 7.97 3.65 -7.95
N GLU A 24 7.56 3.02 -9.05
CA GLU A 24 6.24 2.40 -9.14
C GLU A 24 6.14 1.10 -8.33
N GLY A 25 5.04 0.98 -7.58
CA GLY A 25 4.68 -0.20 -6.81
C GLY A 25 5.08 -0.18 -5.34
N ALA A 26 4.42 -1.04 -4.55
CA ALA A 26 4.63 -1.15 -3.11
C ALA A 26 5.85 -2.03 -2.74
N ALA A 27 6.48 -1.69 -1.61
CA ALA A 27 7.61 -2.41 -1.02
C ALA A 27 8.79 -2.68 -1.99
N LYS A 28 9.02 -1.79 -2.96
CA LYS A 28 10.13 -1.89 -3.92
C LYS A 28 11.37 -1.22 -3.37
N SER A 29 12.47 -1.96 -3.36
CA SER A 29 13.79 -1.46 -2.97
C SER A 29 14.63 -1.10 -4.20
N LYS A 30 15.35 0.01 -4.10
CA LYS A 30 16.44 0.40 -5.02
C LYS A 30 17.64 0.84 -4.20
N TYR A 31 18.82 0.67 -4.78
CA TYR A 31 20.08 1.16 -4.19
C TYR A 31 20.59 2.33 -5.00
N TYR A 32 20.91 3.42 -4.31
CA TYR A 32 21.36 4.67 -4.91
C TYR A 32 22.80 4.96 -4.51
N LYS A 33 23.52 5.57 -5.45
CA LYS A 33 24.84 6.15 -5.23
C LYS A 33 24.82 7.57 -5.73
N VAL A 34 25.47 8.46 -5.00
CA VAL A 34 25.57 9.88 -5.35
C VAL A 34 27.05 10.20 -5.49
N THR A 35 27.38 10.84 -6.60
CA THR A 35 28.69 11.40 -6.90
C THR A 35 28.55 12.91 -7.07
N MET A 36 29.62 13.64 -6.82
CA MET A 36 29.70 15.08 -7.02
C MET A 36 30.45 15.37 -8.32
N VAL A 37 30.05 16.41 -9.03
CA VAL A 37 30.78 16.93 -10.19
C VAL A 37 31.24 18.34 -9.85
N ASP A 38 32.53 18.63 -10.03
CA ASP A 38 33.09 19.96 -9.78
C ASP A 38 32.86 20.92 -10.96
N ILE A 39 33.36 22.15 -10.85
CA ILE A 39 33.22 23.20 -11.86
C ILE A 39 33.96 22.88 -13.17
N ASP A 40 34.93 21.97 -13.13
CA ASP A 40 35.74 21.53 -14.27
C ASP A 40 35.17 20.22 -14.89
N GLU A 41 33.94 19.86 -14.51
CA GLU A 41 33.23 18.65 -14.94
C GLU A 41 33.86 17.32 -14.51
N LEU A 42 34.72 17.33 -13.48
CA LEU A 42 35.32 16.12 -12.93
C LEU A 42 34.39 15.47 -11.90
N GLU A 43 34.10 14.19 -12.10
CA GLU A 43 33.27 13.39 -11.19
C GLU A 43 34.11 12.81 -10.04
N SER A 44 33.60 12.93 -8.82
CA SER A 44 34.18 12.33 -7.62
C SER A 44 34.21 10.80 -7.70
N PRO A 45 35.09 10.10 -6.97
CA PRO A 45 35.02 8.64 -6.85
C PRO A 45 33.66 8.15 -6.38
N MET A 46 33.13 7.13 -7.07
CA MET A 46 31.85 6.52 -6.70
C MET A 46 31.94 5.83 -5.32
N PRO A 47 30.96 6.04 -4.42
CA PRO A 47 30.87 5.29 -3.17
C PRO A 47 30.91 3.77 -3.38
N LYS A 48 31.59 3.04 -2.50
CA LYS A 48 31.68 1.58 -2.57
C LYS A 48 30.30 0.93 -2.41
N ASP A 49 29.56 1.35 -1.40
CA ASP A 49 28.25 0.82 -1.05
C ASP A 49 27.15 1.82 -1.45
N GLY A 50 25.99 1.30 -1.84
CA GLY A 50 24.81 2.11 -2.12
C GLY A 50 23.92 2.26 -0.88
N VAL A 51 23.08 3.30 -0.87
CA VAL A 51 22.05 3.50 0.15
C VAL A 51 20.73 2.94 -0.36
N GLU A 52 20.04 2.13 0.44
CA GLU A 52 18.73 1.59 0.07
C GLU A 52 17.65 2.65 0.26
N GLY A 53 16.85 2.88 -0.78
CA GLY A 53 15.54 3.49 -0.66
C GLY A 53 14.46 2.46 -0.94
N LYS A 54 13.37 2.50 -0.18
CA LYS A 54 12.25 1.55 -0.32
C LYS A 54 10.92 2.28 -0.33
N THR A 55 10.05 1.95 -1.28
CA THR A 55 8.67 2.44 -1.28
C THR A 55 7.88 1.83 -0.13
N LEU A 56 6.85 2.54 0.35
CA LEU A 56 5.99 2.02 1.40
C LEU A 56 5.32 0.70 0.98
N GLY A 57 5.10 -0.18 1.95
CA GLY A 57 4.29 -1.38 1.75
C GLY A 57 2.81 -1.04 1.59
N ILE A 58 2.02 -2.02 1.16
CA ILE A 58 0.55 -1.95 1.16
C ILE A 58 0.09 -1.70 2.62
N PRO A 59 -0.97 -0.90 2.88
CA PRO A 59 -1.57 -0.78 4.20
C PRO A 59 -1.91 -2.15 4.82
N SER A 60 -1.71 -2.28 6.13
CA SER A 60 -2.13 -3.48 6.85
C SER A 60 -3.67 -3.57 6.86
N SER A 61 -4.22 -4.75 6.54
CA SER A 61 -5.66 -4.98 6.58
C SER A 61 -6.23 -4.71 7.98
N PRO A 62 -7.43 -4.13 8.11
CA PRO A 62 -8.12 -4.01 9.39
C PRO A 62 -8.47 -5.36 10.03
N SER A 63 -8.81 -5.34 11.32
CA SER A 63 -9.29 -6.51 12.06
C SER A 63 -10.76 -6.35 12.42
N ILE A 64 -11.62 -7.27 11.99
CA ILE A 64 -13.02 -7.33 12.44
C ILE A 64 -13.04 -7.71 13.93
N ILE A 65 -13.66 -6.88 14.76
CA ILE A 65 -13.81 -7.07 16.21
C ILE A 65 -15.24 -7.42 16.62
N LEU A 66 -16.21 -7.14 15.75
CA LEU A 66 -17.62 -7.52 15.94
C LEU A 66 -18.20 -8.01 14.62
N ALA A 67 -18.90 -9.13 14.69
CA ALA A 67 -19.79 -9.63 13.64
C ALA A 67 -21.01 -10.25 14.32
N GLN A 68 -22.04 -9.44 14.53
CA GLN A 68 -23.22 -9.81 15.32
C GLN A 68 -24.48 -9.82 14.45
N SER A 69 -25.18 -10.96 14.44
CA SER A 69 -26.53 -11.02 13.87
C SER A 69 -27.52 -10.28 14.77
N THR A 70 -28.33 -9.43 14.16
CA THR A 70 -29.41 -8.67 14.81
C THR A 70 -30.75 -9.02 14.20
N SER A 71 -31.84 -8.44 14.69
CA SER A 71 -33.18 -8.69 14.13
C SER A 71 -33.37 -8.13 12.71
N ASP A 72 -32.51 -7.21 12.28
CA ASP A 72 -32.63 -6.47 11.02
C ASP A 72 -31.36 -6.53 10.15
N GLY A 73 -30.40 -7.39 10.48
CA GLY A 73 -29.22 -7.62 9.64
C GLY A 73 -28.02 -8.20 10.40
N ILE A 74 -26.82 -7.83 9.95
CA ILE A 74 -25.55 -8.13 10.63
C ILE A 74 -24.81 -6.81 10.89
N ASP A 75 -24.48 -6.58 12.15
CA ASP A 75 -23.64 -5.45 12.58
C ASP A 75 -22.17 -5.88 12.58
N LEU A 76 -21.33 -5.10 11.90
CA LEU A 76 -19.88 -5.28 11.79
C LEU A 76 -19.17 -4.08 12.40
N GLU A 77 -18.11 -4.35 13.15
CA GLU A 77 -17.14 -3.34 13.59
C GLU A 77 -15.72 -3.86 13.40
N TRP A 78 -14.79 -2.96 13.07
CA TRP A 78 -13.37 -3.29 12.91
C TRP A 78 -12.47 -2.21 13.52
N VAL A 79 -11.19 -2.55 13.66
CA VAL A 79 -10.13 -1.63 14.05
C VAL A 79 -9.04 -1.58 12.98
N ASP A 80 -8.41 -0.42 12.86
CA ASP A 80 -7.29 -0.24 11.95
C ASP A 80 -6.04 -0.90 12.50
N ASN A 81 -5.30 -1.55 11.62
CA ASN A 81 -3.93 -1.99 11.87
C ASN A 81 -2.90 -1.11 11.14
N ASP A 82 -3.36 -0.04 10.49
CA ASP A 82 -2.54 0.94 9.76
C ASP A 82 -3.24 2.31 9.78
N SER A 83 -2.49 3.40 9.95
CA SER A 83 -3.04 4.75 10.02
C SER A 83 -3.32 5.39 8.65
N ARG A 84 -2.99 4.71 7.56
CA ARG A 84 -3.12 5.22 6.18
C ARG A 84 -4.49 4.97 5.54
N ALA A 85 -5.38 4.24 6.20
CA ALA A 85 -6.74 3.97 5.70
C ALA A 85 -7.54 5.28 5.52
N VAL A 86 -8.15 5.46 4.35
CA VAL A 86 -9.00 6.64 4.04
C VAL A 86 -10.47 6.28 3.88
N GLU A 87 -10.74 5.05 3.46
CA GLU A 87 -12.06 4.43 3.37
C GLU A 87 -11.88 2.91 3.40
N TYR A 88 -12.99 2.19 3.50
CA TYR A 88 -13.00 0.74 3.54
C TYR A 88 -13.89 0.16 2.44
N GLU A 89 -13.48 -1.01 1.93
CA GLU A 89 -14.32 -1.92 1.19
C GLU A 89 -14.66 -3.11 2.09
N VAL A 90 -15.96 -3.37 2.27
CA VAL A 90 -16.45 -4.56 2.97
C VAL A 90 -17.01 -5.53 1.94
N ARG A 91 -16.53 -6.76 1.96
CA ARG A 91 -17.03 -7.84 1.10
C ARG A 91 -17.75 -8.87 1.95
N ARG A 92 -18.94 -9.26 1.50
CA ARG A 92 -19.72 -10.35 2.08
C ARG A 92 -19.72 -11.52 1.11
N TYR A 93 -19.46 -12.70 1.65
CA TYR A 93 -19.50 -13.96 0.94
C TYR A 93 -20.57 -14.88 1.54
N GLY A 94 -21.29 -15.61 0.71
CA GLY A 94 -22.35 -16.54 1.13
C GLY A 94 -23.77 -16.08 0.82
N GLY A 95 -24.75 -16.89 1.22
CA GLY A 95 -26.14 -16.78 0.78
C GLY A 95 -26.31 -16.98 -0.73
N ASP A 96 -27.35 -16.37 -1.30
CA ASP A 96 -27.63 -16.47 -2.74
C ASP A 96 -26.66 -15.65 -3.60
N GLN A 97 -26.11 -14.56 -3.03
CA GLN A 97 -25.18 -13.68 -3.72
C GLN A 97 -24.23 -12.94 -2.78
N ASN A 98 -22.97 -12.83 -3.22
CA ASN A 98 -21.96 -12.00 -2.60
C ASN A 98 -22.34 -10.50 -2.71
N ALA A 99 -21.84 -9.69 -1.79
CA ALA A 99 -22.04 -8.25 -1.79
C ALA A 99 -20.73 -7.50 -1.57
N ILE A 100 -20.63 -6.29 -2.13
CA ILE A 100 -19.50 -5.38 -1.94
C ILE A 100 -20.05 -4.02 -1.53
N PHE A 101 -19.55 -3.52 -0.40
CA PHE A 101 -19.85 -2.19 0.13
C PHE A 101 -18.59 -1.35 0.02
N LYS A 102 -18.60 -0.31 -0.81
CA LYS A 102 -17.44 0.55 -1.08
C LYS A 102 -17.60 1.92 -0.44
N GLY A 103 -16.47 2.59 -0.19
CA GLY A 103 -16.45 3.96 0.32
C GLY A 103 -16.98 4.08 1.74
N VAL A 104 -16.87 3.01 2.54
CA VAL A 104 -17.29 3.03 3.94
C VAL A 104 -16.27 3.86 4.71
N LYS A 105 -16.68 4.97 5.34
CA LYS A 105 -15.76 5.86 6.07
C LYS A 105 -15.71 5.59 7.58
N GLU A 106 -16.78 5.02 8.11
CA GLU A 106 -16.85 4.61 9.51
C GLU A 106 -16.23 3.22 9.68
N LYS A 107 -15.77 2.90 10.89
CA LYS A 107 -15.21 1.57 11.20
C LYS A 107 -16.27 0.54 11.56
N ARG A 108 -17.44 0.69 10.93
CA ARG A 108 -18.62 -0.13 11.14
C ARG A 108 -19.51 -0.15 9.91
N LEU A 109 -20.24 -1.24 9.76
CA LEU A 109 -21.23 -1.43 8.72
C LEU A 109 -22.40 -2.22 9.27
N LYS A 110 -23.62 -1.83 8.89
CA LYS A 110 -24.81 -2.64 9.08
C LYS A 110 -25.26 -3.25 7.76
N ASP A 111 -25.11 -4.56 7.61
CA ASP A 111 -25.64 -5.29 6.46
C ASP A 111 -27.11 -5.69 6.68
N ILE A 112 -28.01 -4.81 6.24
CA ILE A 112 -29.46 -5.05 6.27
C ILE A 112 -29.96 -6.03 5.19
N LYS A 113 -29.09 -6.47 4.28
CA LYS A 113 -29.42 -7.44 3.22
C LYS A 113 -29.05 -8.87 3.61
N ALA A 114 -28.54 -9.09 4.81
CA ALA A 114 -28.30 -10.43 5.35
C ALA A 114 -29.64 -11.09 5.69
N LEU A 115 -29.85 -12.32 5.24
CA LEU A 115 -31.08 -13.07 5.48
C LEU A 115 -30.99 -13.91 6.76
N PRO A 116 -32.08 -14.06 7.53
CA PRO A 116 -32.11 -14.93 8.71
C PRO A 116 -31.78 -16.38 8.37
N GLY A 117 -30.97 -17.03 9.22
CA GLY A 117 -30.60 -18.44 9.08
C GLY A 117 -29.57 -18.72 7.98
N VAL A 118 -29.02 -17.70 7.33
CA VAL A 118 -27.97 -17.83 6.31
C VAL A 118 -26.62 -17.50 6.92
N GLU A 119 -25.63 -18.34 6.65
CA GLU A 119 -24.25 -18.11 7.06
C GLU A 119 -23.53 -17.21 6.04
N TYR A 120 -22.80 -16.22 6.55
CA TYR A 120 -22.02 -15.29 5.77
C TYR A 120 -20.61 -15.16 6.34
N SER A 121 -19.63 -14.91 5.47
CA SER A 121 -18.28 -14.49 5.83
C SER A 121 -18.04 -13.06 5.38
N TYR A 122 -17.29 -12.30 6.16
CA TYR A 122 -16.97 -10.90 5.86
C TYR A 122 -15.47 -10.66 5.80
N GLU A 123 -15.08 -9.80 4.87
CA GLU A 123 -13.72 -9.30 4.70
C GLU A 123 -13.78 -7.77 4.69
N VAL A 124 -12.86 -7.12 5.41
CA VAL A 124 -12.70 -5.67 5.42
C VAL A 124 -11.32 -5.32 4.87
N ILE A 125 -11.30 -4.43 3.89
CA ILE A 125 -10.10 -3.96 3.18
C ILE A 125 -10.01 -2.45 3.38
N ALA A 126 -8.82 -1.94 3.64
CA ALA A 126 -8.50 -0.51 3.78
C ALA A 126 -7.70 0.03 2.58
#